data_AF-A0A6C0DM97-F1
#
_entry.id   AF-A0A6C0DM97-F1
#
_cell.length_a   1.000
_cell.length_b   1.000
_cell.length_c   1.000
_cell.angle_alpha   90.00
_cell.angle_beta   90.00
_cell.angle_gamma   90.00
#
_symmetry.space_group_name_H-M   'P 1'
#
loop_
_entity.id
_entity.type
_entity.pdbx_description
1 polymer ?
#
loop_
_entity_poly.entity_id
_entity_poly.type
_entity_poly.pdbx_seq_one_letter_code
_entity_poly.pdbx_strand_id
1 'polypeptide(L)' 'MKSIAIFILFVGAILIIKSYYELKYSKINAPATVVKYIPISQYEETLSANEQLNEFYKSLFESTQPHIYDAKKI' A
#
# COMPACT_ATOMS: atom_id res chain seq x y z
N MET A 1 -33.11 29.86 33.87
CA MET A 1 -33.26 28.47 34.36
C MET A 1 -33.89 27.53 33.33
N LYS A 2 -34.97 27.89 32.63
CA LYS A 2 -35.59 27.02 31.61
C LYS A 2 -34.68 26.68 30.42
N SER A 3 -33.89 27.65 29.95
CA SER A 3 -32.97 27.47 28.82
C SER A 3 -31.80 26.52 29.12
N ILE A 4 -31.35 26.45 30.39
CA ILE A 4 -30.27 25.53 30.78
C ILE A 4 -30.76 24.08 30.74
N ALA A 5 -32.01 23.83 31.12
CA ALA A 5 -32.61 22.50 31.08
C ALA A 5 -32.77 22.01 29.63
N ILE A 6 -33.19 22.91 28.72
CA ILE A 6 -33.29 22.61 27.28
C ILE A 6 -31.92 22.32 26.68
N PHE A 7 -30.90 23.08 27.08
CA PHE A 7 -29.53 22.84 26.64
C PHE A 7 -28.97 21.50 27.11
N ILE A 8 -29.19 21.13 28.38
CA ILE A 8 -28.78 19.83 28.92
C ILE A 8 -29.51 18.69 28.22
N LEU A 9 -30.81 18.84 27.95
CA LEU A 9 -31.59 17.87 27.19
C LEU A 9 -31.01 17.66 25.78
N PHE A 10 -30.65 18.75 25.11
CA PHE A 10 -30.05 18.72 23.78
C PHE A 10 -28.70 18.00 23.75
N VAL A 11 -27.81 18.33 24.69
CA VAL A 11 -26.51 17.66 24.82
C VAL A 11 -26.68 16.18 25.16
N GLY A 12 -27.61 15.84 26.05
CA GLY A 12 -27.93 14.46 26.42
C GLY A 12 -28.41 13.63 25.22
N ALA A 13 -29.30 14.19 24.39
CA ALA A 13 -29.78 13.52 23.19
C ALA A 13 -28.64 13.24 22.19
N ILE A 14 -27.75 14.20 21.97
CA ILE A 14 -26.58 14.03 21.09
C ILE A 14 -25.66 12.92 21.62
N LEU A 15 -25.41 12.89 22.94
CA LEU A 15 -24.55 11.87 23.55
C LEU A 15 -25.14 10.46 23.42
N ILE A 16 -26.46 10.32 23.59
CA ILE A 16 -27.15 9.04 23.39
C ILE A 16 -27.00 8.55 21.94
N ILE A 17 -27.23 9.44 20.97
CA ILE A 17 -27.10 9.11 19.54
C ILE A 17 -25.66 8.69 19.23
N LYS A 18 -24.67 9.48 19.69
CA LYS A 18 -23.25 9.16 19.52
C LYS A 18 -22.92 7.79 20.11
N SER A 19 -23.30 7.53 21.35
CA SER A 19 -23.01 6.26 22.03
C SER A 19 -23.66 5.07 21.33
N TYR A 20 -24.87 5.23 20.79
CA TYR A 20 -25.55 4.17 20.03
C TYR A 20 -24.76 3.79 18.79
N TYR A 21 -24.34 4.78 18.00
CA TYR A 21 -23.56 4.53 16.79
C TYR A 21 -22.15 4.02 17.10
N GLU A 22 -21.49 4.57 18.11
CA GLU A 22 -20.17 4.12 18.56
C GLU A 22 -20.22 2.64 18.95
N LEU A 23 -21.22 2.21 19.73
CA LEU A 23 -21.39 0.81 20.11
C LEU A 23 -21.71 -0.10 18.91
N LYS A 24 -22.53 0.38 17.97
CA LYS A 24 -22.90 -0.35 16.76
C LYS A 24 -21.71 -0.56 15.83
N TYR A 25 -20.87 0.46 15.66
CA TYR A 25 -19.76 0.46 14.71
C TYR A 25 -18.43 0.01 15.33
N SER A 26 -18.26 0.07 16.66
CA SER A 26 -17.08 -0.43 17.38
C SER A 26 -16.85 -1.92 17.18
N LYS A 27 -17.92 -2.69 16.97
CA LYS A 27 -17.86 -4.14 16.73
C LYS A 27 -17.74 -4.52 15.25
N ILE A 28 -17.76 -3.54 14.34
CA ILE A 28 -17.46 -3.81 12.94
C ILE A 28 -15.96 -3.96 12.84
N ASN A 29 -15.51 -5.22 12.88
CA ASN A 29 -14.17 -5.57 12.45
C ASN A 29 -14.06 -5.17 10.98
N ALA A 30 -13.42 -4.03 10.70
CA ALA A 30 -13.04 -3.68 9.35
C ALA A 30 -12.27 -4.89 8.79
N PRO A 31 -12.59 -5.36 7.57
CA PRO A 31 -11.92 -6.53 7.01
C PRO A 31 -10.42 -6.22 7.01
N ALA A 32 -9.66 -7.03 7.75
CA ALA A 32 -8.22 -6.90 7.81
C ALA A 32 -7.71 -6.98 6.37
N THR A 33 -7.18 -5.88 5.86
CA THR A 33 -6.63 -5.86 4.51
C THR A 33 -5.34 -6.65 4.55
N VAL A 34 -5.40 -7.90 4.10
CA VAL A 34 -4.22 -8.75 3.96
C VAL A 34 -3.45 -8.26 2.76
N VAL A 35 -2.37 -7.51 2.98
CA VAL A 35 -1.43 -7.15 1.92
C VAL A 35 -0.70 -8.44 1.51
N LYS A 36 -1.06 -8.99 0.35
CA LYS A 36 -0.35 -10.12 -0.24
C LYS A 36 0.80 -9.59 -1.08
N TYR A 37 2.03 -9.83 -0.62
CA TYR A 37 3.22 -9.63 -1.44
C TYR A 37 3.39 -10.84 -2.33
N ILE A 38 3.34 -10.63 -3.65
CA ILE A 38 3.64 -11.67 -4.63
C ILE A 38 5.14 -11.56 -4.94
N PRO A 39 5.95 -12.61 -4.70
CA PRO A 39 7.37 -12.58 -5.00
C PRO A 39 7.62 -12.31 -6.48
N ILE A 40 8.59 -11.46 -6.79
CA ILE A 40 8.99 -11.15 -8.17
C ILE A 40 9.37 -12.42 -8.94
N SER A 41 9.96 -13.41 -8.26
CA SER A 41 10.32 -14.71 -8.86
C SER A 41 9.14 -15.42 -9.52
N GLN A 42 7.93 -15.29 -8.97
CA GLN A 42 6.73 -15.91 -9.56
C GLN A 42 6.36 -15.30 -10.92
N TYR A 43 6.71 -14.02 -11.15
CA TYR A 43 6.49 -13.37 -12.43
C TYR A 43 7.64 -13.66 -13.40
N GLU A 44 8.88 -13.68 -12.91
CA GLU A 44 10.06 -13.98 -13.75
C GLU A 44 10.03 -15.38 -14.35
N GLU A 45 9.51 -16.37 -13.63
CA GLU A 45 9.35 -17.74 -14.15
C GLU A 45 8.37 -17.84 -15.33
N THR A 46 7.47 -16.85 -15.49
CA THR A 46 6.49 -16.82 -16.60
C THR A 46 6.95 -16.00 -17.80
N LEU A 47 8.02 -15.23 -17.66
CA LEU A 47 8.57 -14.38 -18.72
C LEU A 47 9.47 -15.20 -19.65
N SER A 48 9.47 -14.85 -20.94
CA SER A 48 10.43 -15.45 -21.87
C SER A 48 11.85 -15.02 -21.48
N ALA A 49 12.87 -15.82 -21.86
CA ALA A 49 14.27 -15.57 -21.47
C ALA A 49 14.76 -14.14 -21.82
N ASN A 50 14.18 -13.53 -22.85
CA ASN A 50 14.54 -12.21 -23.35
C ASN A 50 13.82 -11.06 -22.61
N GLU A 51 12.78 -11.38 -21.86
CA GLU A 51 11.96 -10.45 -21.08
C GLU A 51 12.25 -10.55 -19.59
N GLN A 52 13.18 -11.43 -19.19
CA GLN A 52 13.65 -11.51 -17.82
C GLN A 52 14.26 -10.18 -17.41
N LEU A 53 13.90 -9.72 -16.23
CA LEU A 53 14.25 -8.40 -15.71
C LEU A 53 15.78 -8.20 -15.66
N ASN A 54 16.50 -9.29 -15.36
CA ASN A 54 17.95 -9.31 -15.36
C ASN A 54 18.56 -8.99 -16.73
N GLU A 55 18.10 -9.67 -17.79
CA GLU A 55 18.58 -9.41 -19.16
C GLU A 55 18.13 -8.03 -19.66
N PHE A 56 16.92 -7.61 -19.31
CA PHE A 56 16.42 -6.26 -19.60
C PHE A 56 17.34 -5.17 -19.03
N TYR A 57 17.65 -5.21 -17.73
CA TYR A 57 18.52 -4.21 -17.11
C TYR A 57 19.97 -4.31 -17.58
N LYS A 58 20.49 -5.52 -17.78
CA LYS A 58 21.84 -5.75 -18.31
C LYS A 58 22.05 -5.06 -19.67
N SER A 59 21.06 -5.15 -20.57
CA SER A 59 21.12 -4.52 -21.90
C SER A 59 21.25 -2.99 -21.86
N LEU A 60 20.65 -2.33 -20.86
CA LEU A 60 20.73 -0.87 -20.67
C LEU A 60 22.14 -0.41 -20.31
N PHE A 61 22.89 -1.26 -19.60
CA PHE A 61 24.26 -0.94 -19.18
C PHE A 61 25.31 -1.41 -20.18
N GLU A 62 25.07 -2.49 -20.93
CA GLU A 62 25.97 -2.91 -22.02
C GLU A 62 26.04 -1.86 -23.15
N SER A 63 24.93 -1.22 -23.47
CA SER A 63 24.88 -0.15 -24.49
C SER A 63 25.58 1.15 -24.07
N THR A 64 25.83 1.34 -22.78
CA THR A 64 26.46 2.54 -22.22
C THR A 64 27.89 2.33 -21.76
N GLN A 65 28.45 1.11 -21.88
CA GLN A 65 29.86 0.90 -21.63
C GLN A 65 30.68 1.67 -22.68
N PRO A 66 31.49 2.67 -22.29
CA PRO A 66 32.48 3.21 -23.22
C PRO A 66 33.39 2.05 -23.64
N HIS A 67 33.85 2.04 -24.90
CA HIS A 67 34.86 1.10 -25.36
C HIS A 67 36.16 1.31 -24.57
N ILE A 68 36.25 0.73 -23.37
CA ILE A 68 37.47 0.70 -22.59
C ILE A 68 38.33 -0.33 -23.29
N TYR A 69 39.26 0.21 -24.08
CA TYR A 69 40.34 -0.45 -24.81
C TYR A 69 40.67 -1.85 -24.30
N ASP A 70 40.64 -2.79 -25.24
CA ASP A 70 41.10 -4.17 -25.14
C ASP A 70 42.48 -4.23 -24.45
N ALA A 71 42.48 -4.48 -23.13
CA ALA A 71 43.68 -4.56 -22.30
C ALA A 71 44.53 -5.82 -22.58
N LYS A 72 44.27 -6.51 -23.70
CA LYS A 72 44.99 -7.70 -24.15
C LYS A 72 46.02 -7.44 -25.25
N LYS A 73 46.28 -6.16 -25.58
CA LYS A 73 47.33 -5.73 -26.51
C LYS A 73 48.34 -4.78 -25.85
N ILE A 74 49.03 -5.24 -24.81
CA ILE A 74 50.36 -4.73 -24.40
C ILE A 74 51.20 -5.94 -24.00
#